data_AF-A0A120EED9-F1
#
_entry.id   AF-A0A120EED9-F1
#
_cell.length_a   1.000
_cell.length_b   1.000
_cell.length_c   1.000
_cell.angle_alpha   90.00
_cell.angle_beta   90.00
_cell.angle_gamma   90.00
#
_symmetry.space_group_name_H-M   'P 1'
#
loop_
_entity.id
_entity.type
_entity.pdbx_description
1 polymer ?
#
loop_
_entity_poly.entity_id
_entity_poly.type
_entity_poly.pdbx_seq_one_letter_code
_entity_poly.pdbx_strand_id
1 'polypeptide(L)'
;MRQFLLEKTKQELSEYKAIYMIKDYFPLLFQAIAAGTEELLKILHRIYLLLKKNGRKCHRYKKMTVFDILGIVYKTTVKHRQAA
;
A
#
# COMPACT_ATOMS: atom_id res chain seq x y z
N MET A 1 11.23 -3.13 4.84
CA MET A 1 10.08 -3.98 5.27
C MET A 1 9.11 -4.34 4.14
N ARG A 2 8.70 -3.42 3.25
CA ARG A 2 7.78 -3.71 2.13
C ARG A 2 8.26 -4.86 1.23
N GLN A 3 9.49 -4.76 0.72
CA GLN A 3 10.07 -5.78 -0.16
C GLN A 3 10.18 -7.15 0.54
N PHE A 4 10.61 -7.14 1.80
CA PHE A 4 10.68 -8.34 2.62
C PHE A 4 9.31 -9.03 2.80
N LEU A 5 8.25 -8.26 3.06
CA LEU A 5 6.88 -8.79 3.13
C LEU A 5 6.41 -9.36 1.78
N LEU A 6 6.73 -8.70 0.67
CA LEU A 6 6.39 -9.18 -0.66
C LEU A 6 7.07 -10.52 -0.96
N GLU A 7 8.37 -10.63 -0.68
CA GLU A 7 9.14 -11.85 -0.95
C GLU A 7 8.73 -13.02 -0.07
N LYS A 8 8.57 -12.79 1.24
CA LYS A 8 8.30 -13.84 2.23
C LYS A 8 6.83 -14.25 2.32
N THR A 9 5.90 -13.32 2.13
CA THR A 9 4.47 -13.57 2.35
C THR A 9 3.59 -13.35 1.12
N LYS A 10 4.18 -12.93 -0.01
CA LYS A 10 3.45 -12.51 -1.24
C LYS A 10 2.43 -11.41 -0.98
N GLN A 11 2.66 -10.61 0.07
CA GLN A 11 1.80 -9.50 0.44
C GLN A 11 2.28 -8.22 -0.23
N GLU A 12 1.55 -7.79 -1.26
CA GLU A 12 1.71 -6.43 -1.77
C GLU A 12 1.21 -5.42 -0.74
N LEU A 13 2.02 -4.39 -0.50
CA LEU A 13 1.72 -3.27 0.37
C LEU A 13 1.98 -1.99 -0.41
N SER A 14 1.05 -1.03 -0.34
CA SER A 14 1.22 0.31 -0.94
C SER A 14 2.21 1.13 -0.11
N GLU A 15 3.05 1.92 -0.78
CA GLU A 15 4.01 2.83 -0.14
C GLU A 15 3.32 3.88 0.72
N TYR A 16 2.29 4.54 0.18
CA TYR A 16 1.50 5.53 0.93
C TYR A 16 0.86 4.93 2.19
N LYS A 17 0.28 3.72 2.07
CA LYS A 17 -0.31 3.01 3.22
C LYS A 17 0.75 2.65 4.26
N ALA A 18 1.93 2.22 3.83
CA ALA A 18 3.04 1.91 4.72
C ALA A 18 3.52 3.16 5.49
N ILE A 19 3.74 4.27 4.79
CA ILE A 19 4.14 5.55 5.39
C ILE A 19 3.08 6.01 6.40
N TYR A 20 1.81 5.95 6.02
CA TYR A 20 0.71 6.33 6.92
C TYR A 20 0.69 5.49 8.21
N MET A 21 1.00 4.20 8.12
CA MET A 21 1.07 3.30 9.28
C MET A 21 2.32 3.54 10.15
N ILE A 22 3.43 3.94 9.55
CA ILE A 22 4.72 4.14 10.25
C ILE A 22 4.79 5.53 10.88
N LYS A 23 4.05 6.53 10.36
CA LYS A 23 4.18 7.93 10.78
C LYS A 23 4.07 8.13 12.29
N ASP A 24 3.17 7.38 12.95
CA ASP A 24 2.91 7.51 14.39
C ASP A 24 4.04 6.90 15.24
N TYR A 25 4.93 6.11 14.62
CA TYR A 25 6.09 5.49 15.26
C TYR A 25 7.36 6.35 15.18
N PHE A 26 7.36 7.49 14.48
CA PHE A 26 8.59 8.30 14.36
C PHE A 26 9.18 8.78 15.69
N PRO A 27 8.39 9.28 16.67
CA PRO A 27 8.94 9.66 17.97
C PRO A 27 9.57 8.47 18.70
N LEU A 28 8.92 7.31 18.63
CA LEU A 28 9.39 6.06 19.23
C LEU A 28 10.68 5.55 18.59
N LEU A 29 10.79 5.63 17.26
CA LEU A 29 12.01 5.29 16.53
C LEU A 29 13.16 6.22 16.93
N PHE A 30 12.91 7.53 17.02
CA PHE A 30 13.93 8.50 17.41
C PHE A 30 14.48 8.21 18.82
N GLN A 31 13.59 7.96 19.78
CA GLN A 31 13.96 7.58 21.14
C GLN A 31 14.77 6.28 21.19
N ALA A 32 14.35 5.26 20.44
CA ALA A 32 15.00 3.96 20.48
C ALA A 32 16.38 3.93 19.82
N ILE A 33 16.62 4.77 18.80
CA ILE A 33 17.96 4.94 18.22
C ILE A 33 18.94 5.43 19.31
N ALA A 34 18.50 6.32 20.20
CA ALA A 34 19.32 6.81 21.31
C ALA A 34 19.43 5.80 22.47
N ALA A 35 18.39 4.99 22.70
CA ALA A 35 18.34 4.04 23.82
C ALA A 35 19.19 2.77 23.58
N GLY A 36 19.35 2.33 22.33
CA GLY A 36 20.19 1.20 21.98
C GLY A 36 19.55 0.20 21.01
N THR A 37 20.33 -0.80 20.60
CA THR A 37 19.97 -1.73 19.53
C THR A 37 18.78 -2.62 19.88
N GLU A 38 18.64 -3.06 21.13
CA GLU A 38 17.52 -3.91 21.55
C GLU A 38 16.17 -3.19 21.45
N GLU A 39 16.10 -1.95 21.94
CA GLU A 39 14.85 -1.19 21.94
C GLU A 39 14.45 -0.81 20.50
N LEU A 40 15.45 -0.49 19.66
CA LEU A 40 15.23 -0.28 18.24
C LEU A 40 14.67 -1.54 17.58
N LEU A 41 15.22 -2.71 17.89
CA LEU A 41 14.78 -3.98 17.32
C LEU A 41 13.33 -4.31 17.72
N LYS A 42 12.94 -4.06 18.98
CA LYS A 42 11.57 -4.23 19.46
C LYS A 42 10.58 -3.37 18.68
N ILE A 43 10.92 -2.10 18.44
CA ILE A 43 10.05 -1.17 17.71
C ILE A 43 9.94 -1.56 16.24
N LEU A 44 11.07 -1.90 15.59
CA LEU A 44 11.07 -2.39 14.21
C LEU A 44 10.23 -3.68 14.07
N HIS A 45 10.33 -4.60 15.03
CA HIS A 45 9.52 -5.82 15.04
C HIS A 45 8.02 -5.52 15.17
N ARG A 46 7.65 -4.55 16.03
CA ARG A 46 6.25 -4.12 16.18
C ARG A 46 5.70 -3.48 14.89
N ILE A 47 6.48 -2.62 14.24
CA ILE A 47 6.13 -2.04 12.94
C ILE A 47 5.93 -3.14 11.90
N TYR A 48 6.85 -4.12 11.86
CA TYR A 48 6.74 -5.26 10.94
C TYR A 48 5.43 -6.03 11.13
N LEU A 49 5.06 -6.36 12.37
CA LEU A 49 3.79 -7.05 12.66
C LEU A 49 2.57 -6.24 12.26
N LEU A 50 2.60 -4.92 12.50
CA LEU A 50 1.51 -4.02 12.12
C LEU A 50 1.35 -3.95 10.59
N LEU A 51 2.44 -3.82 9.84
CA LEU A 51 2.43 -3.84 8.38
C LEU A 51 2.01 -5.20 7.83
N LYS A 52 2.44 -6.31 8.45
CA LYS A 52 2.01 -7.66 8.06
C LYS A 52 0.50 -7.81 8.21
N LYS A 53 -0.06 -7.42 9.36
CA LYS A 53 -1.50 -7.57 9.66
C LYS A 53 -2.37 -6.68 8.78
N ASN A 54 -2.04 -5.38 8.69
CA ASN A 54 -2.94 -4.38 8.12
C ASN A 54 -2.51 -3.88 6.74
N GLY A 55 -1.26 -4.12 6.36
CA GLY A 55 -0.64 -3.53 5.20
C GLY A 55 -1.01 -4.18 3.87
N ARG A 56 -1.73 -5.32 3.88
CA ARG A 56 -2.15 -5.97 2.64
C ARG A 56 -2.93 -4.97 1.79
N LYS A 57 -2.48 -4.80 0.55
CA LYS A 57 -3.16 -4.01 -0.45
C LYS A 57 -4.46 -4.73 -0.78
N CYS A 58 -5.57 -4.00 -0.72
CA CYS A 58 -6.86 -4.53 -1.14
C CYS A 58 -6.77 -4.88 -2.62
N HIS A 59 -7.07 -6.13 -2.96
CA HIS A 59 -7.21 -6.52 -4.35
C HIS A 59 -8.52 -5.95 -4.88
N ARG A 60 -8.43 -5.17 -5.96
CA ARG A 60 -9.62 -4.59 -6.57
C ARG A 60 -10.26 -5.64 -7.48
N TYR A 61 -11.43 -6.15 -7.09
CA TYR A 61 -12.17 -7.19 -7.84
C TYR A 61 -12.52 -6.74 -9.27
N LYS A 62 -12.84 -5.45 -9.47
CA LYS A 62 -13.11 -4.85 -10.78
C LYS A 62 -12.49 -3.46 -10.86
N LYS A 63 -11.68 -3.19 -11.89
CA LYS A 63 -11.15 -1.84 -12.13
C LYS A 63 -12.26 -0.94 -12.68
N MET A 64 -12.97 -0.26 -11.79
CA MET A 64 -13.90 0.79 -12.16
C MET A 64 -13.14 2.09 -12.37
N THR A 65 -13.39 2.75 -13.49
CA THR A 65 -12.99 4.14 -13.73
C THR A 65 -13.95 5.09 -13.01
N VAL A 66 -13.57 6.37 -12.93
CA VAL A 66 -14.46 7.41 -12.38
C VAL A 66 -15.80 7.44 -13.14
N PHE A 67 -15.78 7.19 -14.45
CA PHE A 67 -16.99 7.14 -15.28
C PHE A 67 -17.85 5.92 -14.98
N ASP A 68 -17.24 4.75 -14.76
CA ASP A 68 -17.97 3.54 -14.34
C ASP A 68 -18.64 3.75 -12.97
N ILE A 69 -18.01 4.51 -12.07
CA ILE A 69 -18.54 4.85 -10.75
C ILE A 69 -19.69 5.87 -10.88
N LEU A 70 -19.53 6.88 -11.74
CA LEU A 70 -20.52 7.92 -11.97
C LEU A 70 -21.67 7.48 -12.89
N GLY A 71 -21.63 6.26 -13.44
CA GLY A 71 -22.65 5.76 -14.38
C GLY A 71 -22.69 6.51 -15.70
N ILE A 72 -21.62 7.23 -16.06
CA ILE A 72 -21.54 8.01 -17.30
C ILE A 72 -21.31 7.04 -18.45
N VAL A 73 -22.36 6.74 -19.21
CA VAL A 73 -22.27 5.94 -20.43
C VAL A 73 -21.63 6.80 -21.51
N TYR A 74 -20.43 6.44 -21.95
CA TYR A 74 -19.87 7.00 -23.18
C TYR A 74 -20.83 6.66 -24.32
N LYS A 75 -21.42 7.66 -24.97
CA LYS A 75 -21.86 7.49 -26.35
C LYS A 75 -20.60 7.23 -27.16
N THR A 76 -20.32 5.97 -27.46
CA THR A 76 -19.27 5.58 -28.39
C THR A 76 -19.60 6.22 -29.72
N THR A 77 -18.94 7.33 -30.06
CA THR A 77 -18.77 7.71 -31.47
C THR A 77 -17.79 6.71 -32.07
N VAL A 78 -18.29 5.52 -32.41
CA VAL A 78 -17.56 4.60 -33.28
C VAL A 78 -17.49 5.28 -34.65
N LYS A 79 -16.44 6.07 -34.89
CA LYS A 79 -16.08 6.36 -36.28
C LYS A 79 -15.66 5.03 -36.88
N HIS A 80 -16.51 4.45 -37.73
CA HIS A 80 -16.10 3.39 -38.62
C HIS A 80 -14.85 3.87 -39.35
N ARG A 81 -13.67 3.35 -38.98
CA ARG A 81 -12.53 3.38 -39.89
C ARG A 81 -12.95 2.50 -41.05
N GLN A 82 -13.31 3.12 -42.18
CA GLN A 82 -13.29 2.41 -43.45
C GLN A 82 -11.84 1.92 -43.62
N ALA A 83 -11.66 0.61 -43.55
CA ALA A 83 -10.41 -0.02 -43.96
C ALA A 83 -10.29 0.21 -45.47
N ALA A 84 -9.15 0.77 -45.90
CA ALA A 84 -8.72 0.82 -47.29
C ALA A 84 -8.07 -0.51 -47.66
#